data_AF-A0A3D1IGF5-F1
#
_entry.id   AF-A0A3D1IGF5-F1
#
_cell.length_a   1.000
_cell.length_b   1.000
_cell.length_c   1.000
_cell.angle_alpha   90.00
_cell.angle_beta   90.00
_cell.angle_gamma   90.00
#
_symmetry.space_group_name_H-M   'P 1'
#
loop_
_entity.id
_entity.type
_entity.pdbx_description
1 polymer ?
#
loop_
_entity_poly.entity_id
_entity_poly.type
_entity_poly.pdbx_seq_one_letter_code
_entity_poly.pdbx_strand_id
1 'polypeptide(L)' 'PKDFTPVCTTELGTLAGLQGAFAKRNCKILGISVDPVTNHEKWSKDIEAS' A
#
# COMPACT_ATOMS: atom_id res chain seq x y z
N PRO A 1 0.18 6.53 8.14
CA PRO A 1 1.06 7.28 9.07
C PRO A 1 1.82 8.41 8.36
N LYS A 2 2.60 8.09 7.32
CA LYS A 2 3.07 9.01 6.27
C LYS A 2 3.67 8.17 5.15
N ASP A 3 3.59 8.61 3.91
CA ASP A 3 4.30 8.00 2.77
C ASP A 3 5.82 7.97 3.05
N PHE A 4 6.54 7.05 2.41
CA PHE A 4 8.01 6.88 2.52
C PHE A 4 8.53 6.56 3.92
N THR A 5 7.73 5.88 4.76
CA THR A 5 8.18 5.38 6.06
C THR A 5 8.35 3.86 6.04
N PRO A 6 9.43 3.32 6.65
CA PRO A 6 9.84 1.92 6.42
C PRO A 6 8.77 0.90 6.82
N VAL A 7 8.09 1.12 7.95
CA VAL A 7 7.00 0.24 8.40
C VAL A 7 5.82 0.27 7.41
N CYS A 8 5.37 1.46 7.01
CA CYS A 8 4.22 1.59 6.10
C CYS A 8 4.49 0.95 4.73
N THR A 9 5.73 1.04 4.22
CA THR A 9 6.11 0.37 2.97
C THR A 9 5.99 -1.15 3.10
N THR A 10 6.49 -1.74 4.19
CA THR A 10 6.40 -3.19 4.42
C THR A 10 4.97 -3.69 4.66
N GLU A 11 4.12 -2.90 5.33
CA GLU A 11 2.71 -3.22 5.55
C GLU A 11 1.94 -3.27 4.23
N LEU A 12 2.15 -2.30 3.34
CA LEU A 12 1.51 -2.26 2.02
C LEU A 12 2.01 -3.36 1.09
N GLY A 13 3.32 -3.66 1.09
CA GLY A 13 3.86 -4.79 0.34
C GLY A 13 3.25 -6.13 0.78
N THR A 14 3.10 -6.33 2.09
CA THR A 14 2.44 -7.53 2.65
C THR A 14 0.97 -7.61 2.23
N LEU A 15 0.24 -6.50 2.30
CA LEU A 15 -1.17 -6.42 1.87
C LEU A 15 -1.33 -6.73 0.38
N ALA A 16 -0.41 -6.28 -0.47
CA ALA A 16 -0.41 -6.60 -1.90
C ALA A 16 -0.32 -8.13 -2.13
N GLY A 17 0.55 -8.82 -1.41
CA GLY A 17 0.63 -10.30 -1.44
C GLY A 17 -0.66 -11.01 -0.98
N LEU A 18 -1.46 -10.36 -0.14
CA LEU A 18 -2.74 -10.89 0.36
C LEU A 18 -3.95 -10.55 -0.52
N GLN A 19 -3.78 -9.78 -1.61
CA GLN A 19 -4.88 -9.32 -2.47
C GLN A 19 -5.83 -10.44 -2.89
N GLY A 20 -5.29 -11.61 -3.27
CA GLY A 20 -6.12 -12.77 -3.66
C GLY A 20 -6.98 -13.32 -2.51
N ALA A 21 -6.50 -13.26 -1.27
CA ALA A 21 -7.28 -13.69 -0.10
C ALA A 21 -8.44 -12.74 0.20
N PHE A 22 -8.25 -11.42 0.01
CA PHE A 22 -9.32 -10.44 0.15
C PHE A 22 -10.34 -10.53 -1.00
N ALA A 23 -9.88 -10.73 -2.23
CA ALA A 23 -10.74 -10.91 -3.38
C ALA A 23 -11.70 -12.11 -3.22
N LYS A 24 -11.21 -13.24 -2.69
CA LYS A 24 -12.05 -14.43 -2.37
C LYS A 24 -13.17 -14.14 -1.35
N ARG A 25 -13.05 -13.06 -0.57
CA ARG A 25 -14.02 -12.63 0.44
C ARG A 25 -14.89 -11.46 -0.04
N ASN A 26 -14.87 -11.16 -1.34
CA ASN A 26 -15.54 -9.98 -1.92
C ASN A 26 -15.11 -8.67 -1.22
N CYS A 27 -13.84 -8.56 -0.87
CA CYS A 27 -13.27 -7.41 -0.16
C CYS A 27 -12.24 -6.69 -1.04
N LYS A 28 -12.29 -5.35 -1.03
CA LYS A 28 -11.34 -4.47 -1.71
C LYS A 28 -10.37 -3.87 -0.69
N ILE A 29 -9.11 -3.74 -1.08
CA ILE A 29 -8.07 -3.09 -0.27
C ILE A 29 -8.00 -1.60 -0.64
N LEU A 30 -7.90 -0.73 0.37
CA LEU A 30 -7.73 0.71 0.22
C LEU A 30 -6.65 1.20 1.20
N GLY A 31 -5.64 1.89 0.68
CA GLY A 31 -4.64 2.60 1.48
C GLY A 31 -5.08 4.04 1.75
N ILE A 32 -4.77 4.57 2.94
CA ILE A 32 -5.06 5.95 3.32
C ILE A 32 -3.90 6.55 4.12
N SER A 33 -3.47 7.75 3.74
CA SER A 33 -2.55 8.60 4.50
C SER A 33 -2.99 10.07 4.43
N VAL A 34 -2.29 10.94 5.16
CA VAL A 34 -2.54 12.39 5.15
C VAL A 34 -1.78 13.12 4.03
N ASP A 35 -0.98 12.37 3.26
CA ASP A 35 -0.14 12.91 2.20
C ASP A 35 -0.95 13.21 0.92
N PRO A 36 -0.52 14.18 0.10
CA PRO A 36 -1.13 14.45 -1.20
C PRO A 36 -1.07 13.23 -2.14
N VAL A 37 -2.05 13.12 -3.05
CA VAL A 37 -2.14 12.03 -4.03
C VAL A 37 -0.86 11.88 -4.88
N THR A 38 -0.20 12.98 -5.20
CA THR A 38 1.06 12.97 -5.98
C THR A 38 2.22 12.29 -5.24
N ASN A 39 2.16 12.19 -3.91
CA ASN A 39 3.11 11.40 -3.14
C ASN A 39 2.82 9.90 -3.26
N HIS A 40 1.53 9.51 -3.25
CA HIS A 40 1.13 8.10 -3.42
C HIS A 40 1.63 7.51 -4.74
N GLU A 41 1.54 8.27 -5.84
CA GLU A 41 2.02 7.83 -7.16
C GLU A 41 3.52 7.52 -7.19
N LYS A 42 4.31 8.29 -6.45
CA LYS A 42 5.76 8.08 -6.32
C LYS A 42 6.05 6.93 -5.36
N TRP A 43 5.38 6.92 -4.22
CA TRP A 43 5.58 5.91 -3.18
C TRP A 43 5.17 4.51 -3.63
N SER A 44 4.16 4.38 -4.50
CA SER A 44 3.78 3.10 -5.11
C SER A 44 4.95 2.40 -5.80
N LYS A 45 5.87 3.15 -6.42
CA LYS A 45 7.05 2.58 -7.08
C LYS A 45 8.06 2.05 -6.06
N ASP A 46 8.20 2.75 -4.93
CA ASP A 46 9.10 2.32 -3.85
C ASP A 46 8.56 1.05 -3.17
N ILE A 47 7.23 0.94 -3.01
CA ILE A 47 6.58 -0.27 -2.49
C ILE A 47 6.78 -1.46 -3.44
N GLU A 48 6.69 -1.25 -4.76
CA GLU A 48 6.91 -2.31 -5.76
C GLU A 48 8.37 -2.80 -5.81
N ALA A 49 9.33 -1.93 -5.46
CA ALA A 49 10.75 -2.25 -5.42
C ALA A 49 11.23 -2.88 -4.08
N SER A 50 10.36 -2.95 -3.07
CA SER A 50 10.67 -3.43 -1.72
C SER A 50 10.23 -4.88 -1.51
#